data_AF-A0A4Y2L329-F1
#
_entry.id   AF-A0A4Y2L329-F1
#
_cell.length_a   1.000
_cell.length_b   1.000
_cell.length_c   1.000
_cell.angle_alpha   90.00
_cell.angle_beta   90.00
_cell.angle_gamma   90.00
#
_symmetry.space_group_name_H-M   'P 1'
#
loop_
_entity.id
_entity.type
_entity.pdbx_description
1 polymer ?
#
loop_
_entity_poly.entity_id
_entity_poly.type
_entity_poly.pdbx_seq_one_letter_code
_entity_poly.pdbx_strand_id
1 'polypeptide(L)'
;MSERLSIDEQMCATKARHLMKMYMKDKPHKWGYKLYVLCGDMGFAHKFEIYSGQENYPKFRRDGEPDIGASGNVVIRLSREIPRNQNYKLYFDRYYSSLNLSVYLFQQGIQCVGTIQRNRIPSCKFRNDQELKKEPRGFSEEFSTNFESVDISTGLYKDNSNVAFLSTFVGEMPKSEVRRFDRKKKQHVMVPCPAVVSVYNSHMGNVDLLDSNIGRHHIKVRSKRWYMRLFFHLVDTIVINAWILYRRMLKETDRTDPSMTQKMFRTILAETLCRIGPELKARQTKHLRPNRD
;
A
#
# COMPACT_ATOMS: atom_id res chain seq x y z
N MET A 1 -4.61 5.96 -13.58
CA MET A 1 -4.03 5.34 -12.37
C MET A 1 -2.52 5.51 -12.47
N SER A 2 -1.81 5.90 -11.40
CA SER A 2 -0.34 5.99 -11.46
C SER A 2 0.26 4.60 -11.72
N GLU A 3 1.34 4.54 -12.49
CA GLU A 3 2.04 3.29 -12.83
C GLU A 3 2.70 2.60 -11.63
N ARG A 4 2.86 3.32 -10.51
CA ARG A 4 3.53 2.80 -9.31
C ARG A 4 2.51 2.67 -8.18
N LEU A 5 2.32 1.43 -7.72
CA LEU A 5 1.26 1.07 -6.78
C LEU A 5 1.82 0.23 -5.64
N SER A 6 1.41 0.47 -4.40
CA SER A 6 1.78 -0.40 -3.27
C SER A 6 0.58 -1.08 -2.63
N ILE A 7 0.81 -2.28 -2.11
CA ILE A 7 -0.14 -3.02 -1.27
C ILE A 7 0.45 -3.17 0.11
N ASP A 8 -0.33 -2.78 1.11
CA ASP A 8 0.01 -2.92 2.52
C ASP A 8 -1.26 -2.92 3.38
N GLU A 9 -1.09 -3.06 4.69
CA GLU A 9 -2.17 -3.12 5.65
C GLU A 9 -2.41 -1.80 6.38
N GLN A 10 -3.68 -1.43 6.40
CA GLN A 10 -4.22 -0.30 7.14
C GLN A 10 -5.03 -0.79 8.34
N MET A 11 -5.01 0.00 9.42
CA MET A 11 -5.79 -0.26 10.63
C MET A 11 -6.92 0.75 10.81
N CYS A 12 -8.17 0.29 10.73
CA CYS A 12 -9.33 1.06 11.20
C CYS A 12 -9.49 0.86 12.73
N ALA A 13 -8.88 1.76 13.50
CA ALA A 13 -8.83 1.64 14.96
C ALA A 13 -10.22 1.63 15.61
N THR A 14 -10.49 0.65 16.48
CA THR A 14 -11.77 0.57 17.19
C THR A 14 -11.67 -0.23 18.49
N LYS A 15 -12.54 0.11 19.44
CA LYS A 15 -12.79 -0.68 20.65
C LYS A 15 -14.09 -1.50 20.59
N ALA A 16 -14.86 -1.40 19.49
CA ALA A 16 -16.10 -2.16 19.33
C ALA A 16 -15.84 -3.67 19.45
N ARG A 17 -16.81 -4.41 19.98
CA ARG A 17 -16.73 -5.87 20.06
C ARG A 17 -17.28 -6.47 18.77
N HIS A 18 -16.43 -7.15 18.02
CA HIS A 18 -16.79 -7.85 16.78
C HIS A 18 -15.74 -8.91 16.47
N LEU A 19 -16.15 -9.99 15.81
CA LEU A 19 -15.29 -11.15 15.48
C LEU A 19 -14.10 -10.79 14.58
N MET A 20 -14.30 -9.86 13.63
CA MET A 20 -13.24 -9.39 12.71
C MET A 20 -12.22 -8.43 13.34
N LYS A 21 -12.33 -8.11 14.64
CA LYS A 21 -11.39 -7.18 15.28
C LYS A 21 -10.06 -7.88 15.51
N MET A 22 -8.99 -7.28 15.01
CA MET A 22 -7.63 -7.79 15.10
C MET A 22 -6.78 -6.98 16.07
N TYR A 23 -5.79 -7.67 16.64
CA TYR A 23 -4.68 -7.05 17.36
C TYR A 23 -3.43 -7.01 16.47
N MET A 24 -2.87 -5.83 16.24
CA MET A 24 -1.63 -5.63 15.50
C MET A 24 -0.63 -4.89 16.40
N LYS A 25 0.37 -5.63 16.89
CA LYS A 25 1.33 -5.17 17.92
C LYS A 25 2.07 -3.88 17.51
N ASP A 26 2.43 -3.79 16.23
CA ASP A 26 3.34 -2.77 15.71
C ASP A 26 2.63 -1.51 15.21
N LYS A 27 1.28 -1.49 15.19
CA LYS A 27 0.51 -0.29 14.83
C LYS A 27 0.30 0.60 16.07
N PRO A 28 0.28 1.95 15.93
CA PRO A 28 0.07 2.87 17.05
C PRO A 28 -1.23 2.59 17.83
N HIS A 29 -2.29 2.30 17.09
CA HIS A 29 -3.54 1.77 17.63
C HIS A 29 -3.62 0.27 17.37
N LYS A 30 -3.37 -0.51 18.41
CA LYS A 30 -3.19 -1.96 18.26
C LYS A 30 -4.47 -2.74 18.00
N TRP A 31 -5.63 -2.19 18.33
CA TRP A 31 -6.93 -2.88 18.16
C TRP A 31 -7.78 -2.19 17.09
N GLY A 32 -8.27 -2.96 16.12
CA GLY A 32 -9.12 -2.41 15.07
C GLY A 32 -9.49 -3.44 13.99
N TYR A 33 -10.11 -2.96 12.92
CA TYR A 33 -10.32 -3.77 11.72
C TYR A 33 -9.13 -3.60 10.79
N LYS A 34 -8.58 -4.74 10.34
CA LYS A 34 -7.49 -4.77 9.38
C LYS A 34 -8.06 -4.65 7.96
N LEU A 35 -7.48 -3.77 7.16
CA LEU A 35 -7.79 -3.62 5.74
C LEU A 35 -6.52 -3.86 4.94
N TYR A 36 -6.62 -4.59 3.84
CA TYR A 36 -5.61 -4.64 2.79
C TYR A 36 -5.91 -3.53 1.79
N VAL A 37 -4.94 -2.70 1.44
CA VAL A 37 -5.19 -1.50 0.61
C VAL A 37 -4.19 -1.44 -0.54
N LEU A 38 -4.70 -1.25 -1.75
CA LEU A 38 -3.93 -0.87 -2.93
C LEU A 38 -3.90 0.66 -3.03
N CYS A 39 -2.72 1.26 -2.88
CA CYS A 39 -2.50 2.70 -2.97
C CYS A 39 -1.59 3.08 -4.13
N GLY A 40 -1.88 4.21 -4.76
CA GLY A 40 -0.96 4.89 -5.68
C GLY A 40 -0.34 6.13 -5.04
N ASP A 41 0.29 6.96 -5.88
CA ASP A 41 1.01 8.15 -5.44
C ASP A 41 0.20 9.07 -4.51
N MET A 42 0.92 9.63 -3.54
CA MET A 42 0.39 10.53 -2.50
C MET A 42 -0.59 9.84 -1.53
N GLY A 43 -0.64 8.51 -1.54
CA GLY A 43 -1.56 7.71 -0.72
C GLY A 43 -2.98 7.67 -1.28
N PHE A 44 -3.14 7.74 -2.61
CA PHE A 44 -4.45 7.61 -3.25
C PHE A 44 -4.92 6.15 -3.17
N ALA A 45 -6.00 5.88 -2.44
CA ALA A 45 -6.54 4.53 -2.30
C ALA A 45 -7.33 4.14 -3.55
N HIS A 46 -6.87 3.11 -4.27
CA HIS A 46 -7.57 2.58 -5.43
C HIS A 46 -8.57 1.50 -5.05
N LYS A 47 -8.16 0.59 -4.17
CA LYS A 47 -8.95 -0.58 -3.79
C LYS A 47 -8.60 -1.02 -2.40
N PHE A 48 -9.55 -1.63 -1.71
CA PHE A 48 -9.31 -2.26 -0.43
C PHE A 48 -10.09 -3.56 -0.28
N GLU A 49 -9.63 -4.41 0.62
CA GLU A 49 -10.33 -5.61 1.09
C GLU A 49 -10.30 -5.64 2.62
N ILE A 50 -11.42 -5.97 3.25
CA ILE A 50 -11.50 -6.09 4.71
C ILE A 50 -11.04 -7.49 5.10
N TYR A 51 -10.08 -7.56 6.03
CA TYR A 51 -9.65 -8.84 6.59
C TYR A 51 -10.83 -9.55 7.28
N SER A 52 -11.05 -10.80 6.91
CA SER A 52 -12.12 -11.64 7.45
C SER A 52 -11.63 -13.00 7.93
N GLY A 53 -10.35 -13.34 7.70
CA GLY A 53 -9.80 -14.67 7.95
C GLY A 53 -10.18 -15.70 6.88
N GLN A 54 -10.83 -15.28 5.80
CA GLN A 54 -11.29 -16.14 4.70
C GLN A 54 -10.52 -15.86 3.40
N GLU A 55 -9.33 -15.27 3.49
CA GLU A 55 -8.59 -14.78 2.32
C GLU A 55 -8.18 -15.90 1.36
N ASN A 56 -8.11 -17.15 1.83
CA ASN A 56 -7.81 -18.33 1.02
C ASN A 56 -9.06 -19.11 0.57
N TYR A 57 -10.27 -18.60 0.81
CA TYR A 57 -11.48 -19.33 0.47
C TYR A 57 -11.68 -19.38 -1.06
N PRO A 58 -11.85 -20.56 -1.67
CA PRO A 58 -11.88 -20.71 -3.13
C PRO A 58 -12.88 -19.81 -3.87
N LYS A 59 -14.02 -19.48 -3.23
CA LYS A 59 -15.05 -18.57 -3.80
C LYS A 59 -14.52 -17.19 -4.20
N PHE A 60 -13.38 -16.76 -3.64
CA PHE A 60 -12.79 -15.45 -3.92
C PHE A 60 -11.77 -15.48 -5.06
N ARG A 61 -11.40 -16.65 -5.57
CA ARG A 61 -10.54 -16.82 -6.75
C ARG A 61 -11.38 -16.83 -8.03
N ARG A 62 -10.85 -16.23 -9.09
CA ARG A 62 -11.41 -16.33 -10.45
C ARG A 62 -10.84 -17.56 -11.15
N ASP A 63 -11.53 -18.03 -12.19
CA ASP A 63 -11.02 -19.09 -13.05
C ASP A 63 -9.66 -18.68 -13.65
N GLY A 64 -8.69 -19.59 -13.60
CA GLY A 64 -7.32 -19.36 -14.05
C GLY A 64 -6.40 -18.67 -13.02
N GLU A 65 -6.91 -18.19 -11.88
CA GLU A 65 -6.04 -17.67 -10.82
C GLU A 65 -5.43 -18.82 -9.99
N PRO A 66 -4.11 -18.84 -9.77
CA PRO A 66 -3.46 -19.86 -8.96
C PRO A 66 -3.78 -19.69 -7.47
N ASP A 67 -3.58 -20.76 -6.69
CA ASP A 67 -3.54 -20.65 -5.23
C ASP A 67 -2.11 -20.35 -4.77
N ILE A 68 -1.85 -19.12 -4.35
CA ILE A 68 -0.55 -18.70 -3.81
C ILE A 68 -0.62 -18.55 -2.27
N GLY A 69 -1.67 -19.11 -1.66
CA GLY A 69 -1.96 -18.98 -0.24
C GLY A 69 -2.57 -17.62 0.13
N ALA A 70 -2.96 -17.48 1.40
CA ALA A 70 -3.80 -16.37 1.86
C ALA A 70 -3.25 -14.97 1.50
N SER A 71 -1.95 -14.72 1.73
CA SER A 71 -1.35 -13.40 1.45
C SER A 71 -1.18 -13.14 -0.05
N GLY A 72 -0.71 -14.11 -0.82
CA GLY A 72 -0.58 -13.99 -2.28
C GLY A 72 -1.94 -13.80 -2.95
N ASN A 73 -2.95 -14.54 -2.51
CA ASN A 73 -4.31 -14.45 -3.06
C ASN A 73 -4.94 -13.06 -2.81
N VAL A 74 -4.64 -12.40 -1.69
CA VAL A 74 -5.02 -10.98 -1.47
C VAL A 74 -4.40 -10.07 -2.54
N VAL A 75 -3.10 -10.22 -2.83
CA VAL A 75 -2.42 -9.41 -3.85
C VAL A 75 -3.02 -9.64 -5.24
N ILE A 76 -3.30 -10.89 -5.60
CA ILE A 76 -3.98 -11.21 -6.87
C ILE A 76 -5.33 -10.48 -6.94
N ARG A 77 -6.17 -10.56 -5.90
CA ARG A 77 -7.49 -9.90 -5.89
C ARG A 77 -7.42 -8.38 -5.98
N LEU A 78 -6.49 -7.77 -5.24
CA LEU A 78 -6.31 -6.31 -5.25
C LEU A 78 -5.73 -5.83 -6.60
N SER A 79 -4.86 -6.62 -7.24
CA SER A 79 -4.23 -6.27 -8.52
C SER A 79 -5.12 -6.44 -9.74
N ARG A 80 -6.33 -7.02 -9.61
CA ARG A 80 -7.26 -7.30 -10.73
C ARG A 80 -7.49 -6.12 -11.68
N GLU A 81 -7.60 -4.90 -11.13
CA GLU A 81 -7.92 -3.67 -11.86
C GLU A 81 -6.68 -2.91 -12.37
N ILE A 82 -5.48 -3.40 -12.05
CA ILE A 82 -4.24 -2.80 -12.56
C ILE A 82 -4.16 -3.10 -14.06
N PRO A 83 -3.93 -2.09 -14.93
CA PRO A 83 -3.76 -2.32 -16.36
C PRO A 83 -2.58 -3.25 -16.65
N ARG A 84 -2.78 -4.17 -17.60
CA ARG A 84 -1.81 -5.22 -17.96
C ARG A 84 -0.94 -4.75 -19.13
N ASN A 85 0.33 -5.15 -19.13
CA ASN A 85 1.29 -4.84 -20.19
C ASN A 85 1.49 -3.33 -20.44
N GLN A 86 1.28 -2.51 -19.40
CA GLN A 86 1.42 -1.04 -19.45
C GLN A 86 2.48 -0.56 -18.45
N ASN A 87 3.50 -1.39 -18.20
CA ASN A 87 4.65 -1.06 -17.34
C ASN A 87 4.31 -0.72 -15.88
N TYR A 88 3.13 -1.16 -15.40
CA TYR A 88 2.72 -1.01 -14.01
C TYR A 88 3.63 -1.80 -13.07
N LYS A 89 3.98 -1.19 -11.94
CA LYS A 89 4.90 -1.70 -10.92
C LYS A 89 4.20 -1.79 -9.57
N LEU A 90 4.16 -2.99 -9.02
CA LEU A 90 3.54 -3.29 -7.74
C LEU A 90 4.60 -3.51 -6.65
N TYR A 91 4.43 -2.80 -5.54
CA TYR A 91 5.31 -2.83 -4.38
C TYR A 91 4.58 -3.48 -3.20
N PHE A 92 5.20 -4.42 -2.52
CA PHE A 92 4.59 -5.04 -1.33
C PHE A 92 5.63 -5.51 -0.32
N ASP A 93 5.18 -5.68 0.92
CA ASP A 93 6.04 -6.06 2.02
C ASP A 93 6.40 -7.56 2.00
N ARG A 94 7.15 -7.96 3.03
CA ARG A 94 7.60 -9.32 3.25
C ARG A 94 6.50 -10.33 3.55
N TYR A 95 5.34 -9.90 4.06
CA TYR A 95 4.22 -10.80 4.33
C TYR A 95 3.64 -11.35 3.03
N TYR A 96 3.54 -10.53 1.97
CA TYR A 96 3.00 -10.94 0.67
C TYR A 96 4.00 -11.66 -0.25
N SER A 97 5.28 -11.32 -0.17
CA SER A 97 6.26 -11.76 -1.18
C SER A 97 6.48 -13.27 -1.26
N SER A 98 6.44 -13.80 -2.49
CA SER A 98 6.86 -15.14 -2.87
C SER A 98 7.30 -15.16 -4.35
N LEU A 99 8.06 -16.19 -4.76
CA LEU A 99 8.46 -16.36 -6.16
C LEU A 99 7.24 -16.56 -7.06
N ASN A 100 6.35 -17.49 -6.71
CA ASN A 100 5.15 -17.80 -7.50
C ASN A 100 4.26 -16.57 -7.71
N LEU A 101 4.12 -15.71 -6.69
CA LEU A 101 3.39 -14.44 -6.84
C LEU A 101 4.06 -13.52 -7.86
N SER A 102 5.38 -13.41 -7.82
CA SER A 102 6.13 -12.52 -8.69
C SER A 102 6.10 -13.00 -10.15
N VAL A 103 6.24 -14.32 -10.37
CA VAL A 103 6.06 -14.95 -11.68
C VAL A 103 4.65 -14.69 -12.21
N TYR A 104 3.63 -14.97 -11.41
CA TYR A 104 2.24 -14.80 -11.82
C TYR A 104 1.94 -13.34 -12.20
N LEU A 105 2.34 -12.37 -11.37
CA LEU A 105 2.14 -10.95 -11.68
C LEU A 105 2.84 -10.56 -12.99
N PHE A 106 4.08 -11.02 -13.20
CA PHE A 106 4.82 -10.75 -14.41
C PHE A 106 4.16 -11.34 -15.66
N GLN A 107 3.70 -12.58 -15.59
CA GLN A 107 2.94 -13.24 -16.67
C GLN A 107 1.62 -12.52 -16.96
N GLN A 108 1.02 -11.88 -15.96
CA GLN A 108 -0.13 -10.99 -16.13
C GLN A 108 0.26 -9.58 -16.62
N GLY A 109 1.52 -9.32 -16.95
CA GLY A 109 1.98 -8.01 -17.45
C GLY A 109 2.11 -6.94 -16.38
N ILE A 110 2.27 -7.32 -15.11
CA ILE A 110 2.54 -6.43 -13.97
C ILE A 110 3.92 -6.75 -13.40
N GLN A 111 4.80 -5.76 -13.37
CA GLN A 111 6.10 -5.91 -12.73
C GLN A 111 5.96 -5.74 -11.22
N CYS A 112 6.83 -6.37 -10.43
CA CYS A 112 6.79 -6.18 -8.98
C CYS A 112 8.17 -6.13 -8.32
N VAL A 113 8.18 -5.55 -7.12
CA VAL A 113 9.28 -5.68 -6.17
C VAL A 113 8.73 -5.78 -4.76
N GLY A 114 9.26 -6.73 -4.00
CA GLY A 114 8.91 -6.88 -2.59
C GLY A 114 10.12 -7.24 -1.75
N THR A 115 10.05 -6.92 -0.46
CA THR A 115 10.99 -7.52 0.49
C THR A 115 10.65 -8.99 0.68
N ILE A 116 11.62 -9.89 0.87
CA ILE A 116 11.37 -11.33 0.96
C ILE A 116 12.12 -11.96 2.13
N GLN A 117 11.55 -13.01 2.73
CA GLN A 117 12.28 -13.83 3.69
C GLN A 117 13.23 -14.77 2.93
N ARG A 118 14.49 -14.86 3.36
CA ARG A 118 15.51 -15.68 2.66
C ARG A 118 15.10 -17.16 2.51
N ASN A 119 14.40 -17.72 3.50
CA ASN A 119 13.90 -19.10 3.46
C ASN A 119 12.77 -19.34 2.44
N ARG A 120 12.18 -18.28 1.87
CA ARG A 120 11.22 -18.39 0.76
C ARG A 120 11.91 -18.42 -0.61
N ILE A 121 13.23 -18.26 -0.66
CA ILE A 121 14.02 -18.34 -1.88
C ILE A 121 14.58 -19.76 -1.99
N PRO A 122 14.17 -20.56 -3.00
CA PRO A 122 14.73 -21.89 -3.24
C PRO A 122 16.24 -21.82 -3.43
N SER A 123 16.98 -22.68 -2.73
CA SER A 123 18.44 -22.73 -2.81
C SER A 123 19.12 -21.36 -2.62
N CYS A 124 18.60 -20.56 -1.68
CA CYS A 124 19.07 -19.20 -1.39
C CYS A 124 20.61 -19.14 -1.30
N LYS A 125 21.23 -18.43 -2.24
CA LYS A 125 22.70 -18.27 -2.34
C LYS A 125 23.25 -17.11 -1.53
N PHE A 126 22.39 -16.33 -0.87
CA PHE A 126 22.85 -15.24 -0.01
C PHE A 126 23.75 -15.73 1.11
N ARG A 127 24.75 -14.91 1.43
CA ARG A 127 25.63 -15.15 2.57
C ARG A 127 24.81 -15.24 3.85
N ASN A 128 25.27 -16.08 4.78
CA ASN A 128 24.62 -16.24 6.07
C ASN A 128 24.89 -15.02 6.98
N ASP A 129 24.17 -14.92 8.10
CA ASP A 129 24.30 -13.75 8.98
C ASP A 129 25.68 -13.63 9.65
N GLN A 130 26.45 -14.72 9.80
CA GLN A 130 27.81 -14.66 10.34
C GLN A 130 28.80 -14.08 9.33
N GLU A 131 28.69 -14.48 8.06
CA GLU A 131 29.46 -13.93 6.96
C GLU A 131 29.13 -12.45 6.76
N LEU A 132 27.83 -12.13 6.72
CA LEU A 132 27.38 -10.76 6.55
C LEU A 132 27.81 -9.86 7.69
N LYS A 133 27.99 -10.34 8.92
CA LYS A 133 28.52 -9.51 10.03
C LYS A 133 29.89 -8.90 9.71
N LYS A 134 30.72 -9.59 8.92
CA LYS A 134 32.07 -9.14 8.53
C LYS A 134 32.03 -8.06 7.46
N GLU A 135 30.96 -8.01 6.66
CA GLU A 135 30.80 -7.02 5.60
C GLU A 135 30.47 -5.61 6.12
N PRO A 136 30.89 -4.54 5.42
CA PRO A 136 30.59 -3.18 5.81
C PRO A 136 29.09 -2.86 5.65
N ARG A 137 28.65 -1.80 6.31
CA ARG A 137 27.32 -1.21 6.06
C ARG A 137 27.27 -0.68 4.63
N GLY A 138 26.21 -1.00 3.89
CA GLY A 138 26.08 -0.72 2.46
C GLY A 138 26.44 -1.89 1.57
N PHE A 139 26.95 -2.99 2.14
CA PHE A 139 27.19 -4.22 1.40
C PHE A 139 25.89 -4.71 0.73
N SER A 140 26.04 -5.14 -0.51
CA SER A 140 24.95 -5.66 -1.33
C SER A 140 25.46 -6.79 -2.23
N GLU A 141 24.58 -7.74 -2.49
CA GLU A 141 24.80 -8.84 -3.42
C GLU A 141 23.49 -9.16 -4.16
N GLU A 142 23.60 -9.52 -5.43
CA GLU A 142 22.48 -9.86 -6.30
C GLU A 142 22.69 -11.23 -6.93
N PHE A 143 21.60 -12.00 -7.02
CA PHE A 143 21.51 -13.20 -7.83
C PHE A 143 20.28 -13.10 -8.72
N SER A 144 20.51 -13.26 -10.02
CA SER A 144 19.45 -13.30 -11.02
C SER A 144 19.34 -14.70 -11.62
N THR A 145 18.11 -15.13 -11.87
CA THR A 145 17.80 -16.41 -12.48
C THR A 145 16.58 -16.28 -13.38
N ASN A 146 16.48 -17.17 -14.35
CA ASN A 146 15.21 -17.43 -15.00
C ASN A 146 14.44 -18.47 -14.18
N PHE A 147 13.18 -18.21 -13.86
CA PHE A 147 12.29 -19.12 -13.15
C PHE A 147 10.91 -19.07 -13.80
N GLU A 148 10.43 -20.21 -14.30
CA GLU A 148 9.18 -20.30 -15.08
C GLU A 148 9.11 -19.29 -16.24
N SER A 149 10.21 -19.16 -16.99
CA SER A 149 10.36 -18.22 -18.12
C SER A 149 10.28 -16.74 -17.75
N VAL A 150 10.43 -16.41 -16.47
CA VAL A 150 10.50 -15.03 -15.97
C VAL A 150 11.89 -14.76 -15.41
N ASP A 151 12.50 -13.65 -15.85
CA ASP A 151 13.75 -13.18 -15.27
C ASP A 151 13.47 -12.52 -13.92
N ILE A 152 14.06 -13.09 -12.88
CA ILE A 152 13.87 -12.69 -11.49
C ILE A 152 15.23 -12.34 -10.90
N SER A 153 15.29 -11.17 -10.26
CA SER A 153 16.42 -10.72 -9.46
C SER A 153 16.10 -10.85 -7.97
N THR A 154 17.04 -11.41 -7.23
CA THR A 154 17.05 -11.40 -5.77
C THR A 154 18.24 -10.60 -5.28
N GLY A 155 17.98 -9.56 -4.50
CA GLY A 155 19.02 -8.68 -3.95
C GLY A 155 19.06 -8.74 -2.44
N LEU A 156 20.24 -8.75 -1.84
CA LEU A 156 20.43 -8.55 -0.41
C LEU A 156 21.10 -7.20 -0.16
N TYR A 157 20.61 -6.47 0.83
CA TYR A 157 21.20 -5.21 1.28
C TYR A 157 21.44 -5.23 2.79
N LYS A 158 22.66 -4.91 3.20
CA LYS A 158 23.05 -4.77 4.61
C LYS A 158 23.10 -3.30 5.01
N ASP A 159 22.18 -2.92 5.91
CA ASP A 159 22.21 -1.62 6.60
C ASP A 159 22.29 -1.84 8.13
N ASN A 160 21.37 -1.26 8.91
CA ASN A 160 21.20 -1.62 10.33
C ASN A 160 20.74 -3.08 10.52
N SER A 161 20.07 -3.62 9.51
CA SER A 161 19.59 -4.99 9.42
C SER A 161 19.77 -5.49 8.00
N ASN A 162 19.83 -6.80 7.82
CA ASN A 162 19.92 -7.41 6.50
C ASN A 162 18.51 -7.56 5.90
N VAL A 163 18.29 -7.03 4.71
CA VAL A 163 17.00 -7.10 4.01
C VAL A 163 17.22 -7.72 2.64
N ALA A 164 16.42 -8.73 2.32
CA ALA A 164 16.38 -9.33 0.99
C ALA A 164 15.19 -8.79 0.20
N PHE A 165 15.36 -8.69 -1.11
CA PHE A 165 14.40 -8.19 -2.08
C PHE A 165 14.22 -9.23 -3.18
N LEU A 166 13.01 -9.29 -3.72
CA LEU A 166 12.63 -10.07 -4.89
C LEU A 166 12.03 -9.09 -5.91
N SER A 167 12.58 -9.05 -7.13
CA SER A 167 12.12 -8.13 -8.17
C SER A 167 12.08 -8.80 -9.54
N THR A 168 11.16 -8.33 -10.39
CA THR A 168 11.04 -8.71 -11.79
C THR A 168 11.46 -7.59 -12.76
N PHE A 169 12.01 -6.47 -12.27
CA PHE A 169 12.31 -5.31 -13.12
C PHE A 169 13.48 -4.42 -12.66
N VAL A 170 13.95 -4.56 -11.42
CA VAL A 170 15.06 -3.75 -10.90
C VAL A 170 16.00 -4.61 -10.06
N GLY A 171 17.30 -4.48 -10.33
CA GLY A 171 18.38 -5.17 -9.62
C GLY A 171 19.21 -4.23 -8.76
N GLU A 172 20.49 -4.55 -8.61
CA GLU A 172 21.44 -3.83 -7.78
C GLU A 172 21.88 -2.50 -8.41
N MET A 173 22.02 -2.46 -9.73
CA MET A 173 22.60 -1.33 -10.47
C MET A 173 21.52 -0.40 -11.08
N PRO A 174 21.82 0.91 -11.26
CA PRO A 174 23.01 1.61 -10.77
C PRO A 174 22.96 1.83 -9.25
N LYS A 175 24.10 1.67 -8.57
CA LYS A 175 24.22 2.03 -7.15
C LYS A 175 24.21 3.55 -6.99
N SER A 176 23.46 4.04 -6.02
CA SER A 176 23.52 5.42 -5.55
C SER A 176 24.14 5.47 -4.16
N GLU A 177 24.42 6.66 -3.65
CA GLU A 177 24.76 6.83 -2.23
C GLU A 177 23.60 7.45 -1.46
N VAL A 178 23.37 6.99 -0.24
CA VAL A 178 22.35 7.54 0.65
C VAL A 178 22.96 7.99 1.96
N ARG A 179 22.58 9.20 2.38
CA ARG A 179 22.98 9.75 3.68
C ARG A 179 22.28 8.98 4.81
N ARG A 180 23.06 8.39 5.71
CA ARG A 180 22.54 7.62 6.85
C ARG A 180 23.24 8.04 8.14
N PHE A 181 22.48 8.09 9.23
CA PHE A 181 23.07 8.33 10.54
C PHE A 181 23.72 7.04 11.06
N ASP A 182 24.98 7.13 11.47
CA ASP A 182 25.72 6.06 12.14
C ASP A 182 25.69 6.30 13.65
N ARG A 183 25.03 5.40 14.39
CA ARG A 183 24.91 5.50 15.85
C ARG A 183 26.25 5.35 16.57
N LYS A 184 27.20 4.60 16.02
CA LYS A 184 28.53 4.39 16.62
C LYS A 184 29.39 5.63 16.45
N LYS A 185 29.39 6.21 15.25
CA LYS A 185 30.17 7.42 14.93
C LYS A 185 29.46 8.73 15.30
N LYS A 186 28.17 8.67 15.66
CA LYS A 186 27.29 9.82 15.95
C LYS A 186 27.29 10.89 14.84
N GLN A 187 27.47 10.47 13.59
CA GLN A 187 27.52 11.35 12.44
C GLN A 187 26.79 10.76 11.24
N HIS A 188 26.51 11.59 10.24
CA HIS A 188 26.02 11.10 8.96
C HIS A 188 27.16 10.57 8.12
N VAL A 189 26.94 9.41 7.52
CA VAL A 189 27.86 8.75 6.58
C VAL A 189 27.12 8.50 5.26
N MET A 190 27.86 8.52 4.16
CA MET A 190 27.38 8.08 2.85
C MET A 190 27.50 6.57 2.78
N VAL A 191 26.40 5.91 2.42
CA VAL A 191 26.33 4.45 2.34
C VAL A 191 25.90 4.09 0.92
N PRO A 192 26.65 3.20 0.22
CA PRO A 192 26.21 2.65 -1.05
C PRO A 192 24.83 2.02 -0.92
N CYS A 193 23.94 2.31 -1.87
CA CYS A 193 22.57 1.86 -1.89
C CYS A 193 22.25 1.29 -3.28
N PRO A 194 21.86 0.00 -3.36
CA PRO A 194 21.36 -0.59 -4.59
C PRO A 194 20.14 0.12 -5.17
N ALA A 195 19.97 0.06 -6.49
CA ALA A 195 18.81 0.63 -7.19
C ALA A 195 17.48 0.05 -6.65
N VAL A 196 17.40 -1.27 -6.47
CA VAL A 196 16.22 -1.96 -5.90
C VAL A 196 15.79 -1.39 -4.56
N VAL A 197 16.73 -1.04 -3.68
CA VAL A 197 16.46 -0.48 -2.36
C VAL A 197 15.89 0.95 -2.48
N SER A 198 16.49 1.77 -3.34
CA SER A 198 16.01 3.12 -3.60
C SER A 198 14.59 3.11 -4.18
N VAL A 199 14.38 2.32 -5.24
CA VAL A 199 13.11 2.18 -5.94
C VAL A 199 12.00 1.64 -5.03
N TYR A 200 12.30 0.65 -4.19
CA TYR A 200 11.33 0.11 -3.23
C TYR A 200 10.91 1.15 -2.18
N ASN A 201 11.89 1.81 -1.54
CA ASN A 201 11.61 2.77 -0.47
C ASN A 201 10.84 4.00 -0.96
N SER A 202 10.99 4.40 -2.23
CA SER A 202 10.25 5.52 -2.81
C SER A 202 8.74 5.26 -2.94
N HIS A 203 8.28 3.99 -3.02
CA HIS A 203 6.90 3.68 -3.39
C HIS A 203 6.15 2.84 -2.38
N MET A 204 6.84 2.07 -1.52
CA MET A 204 6.17 1.22 -0.54
C MET A 204 5.30 2.02 0.45
N GLY A 205 5.75 3.22 0.85
CA GLY A 205 5.12 4.04 1.89
C GLY A 205 3.80 4.75 1.53
N ASN A 206 3.18 4.45 0.39
CA ASN A 206 1.92 5.11 -0.01
C ASN A 206 0.75 4.78 0.93
N VAL A 207 0.66 3.56 1.45
CA VAL A 207 -0.40 3.19 2.43
C VAL A 207 -0.17 3.90 3.77
N ASP A 208 1.06 3.99 4.25
CA ASP A 208 1.40 4.76 5.46
C ASP A 208 1.10 6.26 5.28
N LEU A 209 1.28 6.80 4.07
CA LEU A 209 0.93 8.17 3.76
C LEU A 209 -0.59 8.40 3.82
N LEU A 210 -1.40 7.45 3.34
CA LEU A 210 -2.85 7.45 3.53
C LEU A 210 -3.22 7.41 5.02
N ASP A 211 -2.61 6.50 5.80
CA ASP A 211 -2.81 6.40 7.26
C ASP A 211 -2.49 7.73 7.95
N SER A 212 -1.36 8.35 7.58
CA SER A 212 -0.94 9.65 8.09
C SER A 212 -1.97 10.74 7.75
N ASN A 213 -2.46 10.77 6.51
CA ASN A 213 -3.46 11.74 6.04
C ASN A 213 -4.79 11.60 6.80
N ILE A 214 -5.28 10.37 6.97
CA ILE A 214 -6.48 10.10 7.77
C ILE A 214 -6.23 10.51 9.23
N GLY A 215 -5.08 10.14 9.80
CA GLY A 215 -4.75 10.39 11.21
C GLY A 215 -4.81 11.86 11.62
N ARG A 216 -4.40 12.80 10.75
CA ARG A 216 -4.40 14.25 11.02
C ARG A 216 -5.80 14.79 11.32
N HIS A 217 -6.78 14.36 10.52
CA HIS A 217 -8.14 14.83 10.57
C HIS A 217 -9.09 13.65 10.35
N HIS A 218 -9.21 12.71 11.30
CA HIS A 218 -10.18 11.62 11.18
C HIS A 218 -11.52 11.97 11.83
N ILE A 219 -12.60 11.32 11.39
CA ILE A 219 -13.94 11.47 11.99
C ILE A 219 -13.97 10.79 13.37
N LYS A 220 -14.27 11.56 14.42
CA LYS A 220 -14.24 11.10 15.82
C LYS A 220 -15.57 10.54 16.35
N VAL A 221 -16.55 10.28 15.49
CA VAL A 221 -17.89 9.81 15.91
C VAL A 221 -17.79 8.48 16.67
N ARG A 222 -18.34 8.42 17.89
CA ARG A 222 -18.38 7.18 18.68
C ARG A 222 -19.64 6.39 18.33
N SER A 223 -19.49 5.10 18.06
CA SER A 223 -20.61 4.19 17.84
C SER A 223 -20.31 2.83 18.46
N LYS A 224 -21.36 2.19 19.02
CA LYS A 224 -21.32 0.79 19.47
C LYS A 224 -21.46 -0.19 18.29
N ARG A 225 -22.01 0.27 17.16
CA ARG A 225 -22.21 -0.53 15.96
C ARG A 225 -20.90 -0.63 15.19
N TRP A 226 -20.38 -1.85 15.06
CA TRP A 226 -19.05 -2.13 14.50
C TRP A 226 -18.88 -1.54 13.08
N TYR A 227 -19.89 -1.71 12.22
CA TYR A 227 -19.86 -1.28 10.82
C TYR A 227 -19.80 0.25 10.66
N MET A 228 -20.29 1.02 11.64
CA MET A 228 -20.21 2.48 11.59
C MET A 228 -18.76 2.96 11.65
N ARG A 229 -17.85 2.20 12.28
CA ARG A 229 -16.43 2.54 12.28
C ARG A 229 -15.80 2.39 10.91
N LEU A 230 -16.12 1.31 10.20
CA LEU A 230 -15.70 1.12 8.81
C LEU A 230 -16.30 2.19 7.91
N PHE A 231 -17.60 2.50 8.07
CA PHE A 231 -18.24 3.55 7.28
C PHE A 231 -17.50 4.90 7.40
N PHE A 232 -17.25 5.39 8.62
CA PHE A 232 -16.55 6.67 8.78
C PHE A 232 -15.10 6.62 8.31
N HIS A 233 -14.43 5.47 8.46
CA HIS A 233 -13.09 5.26 7.93
C HIS A 233 -13.07 5.38 6.40
N LEU A 234 -14.05 4.78 5.71
CA LEU A 234 -14.20 4.90 4.27
C LEU A 234 -14.54 6.33 3.84
N VAL A 235 -15.36 7.06 4.60
CA VAL A 235 -15.59 8.49 4.35
C VAL A 235 -14.29 9.29 4.47
N ASP A 236 -13.48 9.04 5.49
CA ASP A 236 -12.15 9.66 5.62
C ASP A 236 -11.29 9.34 4.39
N THR A 237 -11.21 8.07 3.95
CA THR A 237 -10.49 7.68 2.72
C THR A 237 -11.00 8.42 1.48
N ILE A 238 -12.33 8.54 1.30
CA ILE A 238 -12.94 9.27 0.17
C ILE A 238 -12.53 10.75 0.20
N VAL A 239 -12.57 11.40 1.36
CA VAL A 239 -12.16 12.80 1.51
C VAL A 239 -10.68 12.98 1.15
N ILE A 240 -9.81 12.04 1.56
CA ILE A 240 -8.39 12.06 1.19
C ILE A 240 -8.21 11.87 -0.32
N ASN A 241 -8.91 10.92 -0.94
CA ASN A 241 -8.87 10.73 -2.39
C ASN A 241 -9.33 11.98 -3.15
N ALA A 242 -10.43 12.61 -2.72
CA ALA A 242 -10.93 13.85 -3.32
C ALA A 242 -9.91 14.99 -3.17
N TRP A 243 -9.27 15.11 -2.01
CA TRP A 243 -8.18 16.07 -1.78
C TRP A 243 -6.99 15.85 -2.71
N ILE A 244 -6.58 14.60 -2.92
CA ILE A 244 -5.48 14.26 -3.83
C ILE A 244 -5.88 14.60 -5.28
N LEU A 245 -7.11 14.30 -5.70
CA LEU A 245 -7.60 14.64 -7.04
C LEU A 245 -7.61 16.14 -7.27
N TYR A 246 -8.13 16.92 -6.32
CA TYR A 246 -8.10 18.38 -6.37
C TYR A 246 -6.68 18.91 -6.60
N ARG A 247 -5.69 18.39 -5.85
CA ARG A 247 -4.29 18.78 -6.02
C ARG A 247 -3.69 18.37 -7.36
N ARG A 248 -4.11 17.23 -7.93
CA ARG A 248 -3.67 16.80 -9.26
C ARG A 248 -4.22 17.73 -10.34
N MET A 249 -5.51 18.06 -10.28
CA MET A 249 -6.15 18.99 -11.22
C MET A 249 -5.54 20.39 -11.17
N LEU A 250 -5.18 20.89 -9.99
CA LEU A 250 -4.47 22.16 -9.85
C LEU A 250 -3.13 22.12 -10.62
N LYS A 251 -2.35 21.06 -10.43
CA LYS A 251 -1.07 20.89 -11.16
C LYS A 251 -1.27 20.78 -12.67
N GLU A 252 -2.27 20.05 -13.13
CA GLU A 252 -2.57 19.89 -14.56
C GLU A 252 -3.00 21.19 -15.24
N THR A 253 -3.64 22.10 -14.49
CA THR A 253 -4.09 23.41 -14.98
C THR A 253 -3.06 24.52 -14.77
N ASP A 254 -1.83 24.17 -14.32
CA ASP A 254 -0.77 25.09 -13.89
C ASP A 254 -1.25 26.14 -12.87
N ARG A 255 -2.25 25.76 -12.06
CA ARG A 255 -2.76 26.58 -10.96
C ARG A 255 -2.14 26.07 -9.67
N THR A 256 -1.73 26.99 -8.82
CA THR A 256 -1.34 26.64 -7.45
C THR A 256 -2.22 27.40 -6.49
N ASP A 257 -2.70 26.69 -5.47
CA ASP A 257 -3.30 27.31 -4.30
C ASP A 257 -2.53 26.82 -3.07
N PRO A 258 -1.37 27.43 -2.79
CA PRO A 258 -0.56 27.06 -1.63
C PRO A 258 -1.27 27.38 -0.30
N SER A 259 -2.31 28.21 -0.32
CA SER A 259 -3.12 28.52 0.87
C SER A 259 -4.09 27.41 1.23
N MET A 260 -4.51 26.60 0.26
CA MET A 260 -5.45 25.51 0.49
C MET A 260 -4.78 24.38 1.28
N THR A 261 -5.15 24.26 2.55
CA THR A 261 -4.76 23.12 3.39
C THR A 261 -5.78 22.00 3.31
N GLN A 262 -5.36 20.77 3.62
CA GLN A 262 -6.27 19.62 3.71
C GLN A 262 -7.44 19.88 4.69
N LYS A 263 -7.17 20.59 5.78
CA LYS A 263 -8.20 21.00 6.76
C LYS A 263 -9.22 21.94 6.13
N MET A 264 -8.76 22.98 5.42
CA MET A 264 -9.63 23.95 4.74
C MET A 264 -10.48 23.29 3.67
N PHE A 265 -9.86 22.47 2.81
CA PHE A 265 -10.57 21.69 1.80
C PHE A 265 -11.70 20.87 2.42
N ARG A 266 -11.43 20.19 3.53
CA ARG A 266 -12.43 19.42 4.25
C ARG A 266 -13.55 20.28 4.82
N THR A 267 -13.24 21.43 5.40
CA THR A 267 -14.25 22.37 5.92
C THR A 267 -15.18 22.84 4.80
N ILE A 268 -14.61 23.26 3.66
CA ILE A 268 -15.38 23.70 2.50
C ILE A 268 -16.26 22.58 1.97
N LEU A 269 -15.72 21.35 1.88
CA LEU A 269 -16.48 20.17 1.46
C LEU A 269 -17.66 19.92 2.40
N ALA A 270 -17.44 19.98 3.71
CA ALA A 270 -18.50 19.77 4.71
C ALA A 270 -19.59 20.84 4.62
N GLU A 271 -19.22 22.12 4.52
CA GLU A 271 -20.16 23.23 4.37
C GLU A 271 -21.00 23.09 3.09
N THR A 272 -20.34 22.75 1.97
CA THR A 272 -21.00 22.57 0.67
C THR A 272 -22.02 21.43 0.73
N LEU A 273 -21.65 20.27 1.31
CA LEU A 273 -22.56 19.14 1.46
C LEU A 273 -23.75 19.47 2.38
N CYS A 274 -23.53 20.25 3.45
CA CYS A 274 -24.61 20.70 4.34
C CYS A 274 -25.59 21.66 3.66
N ARG A 275 -25.12 22.53 2.75
CA ARG A 275 -25.98 23.45 1.98
C ARG A 275 -26.84 22.71 0.94
N ILE A 276 -26.29 21.70 0.29
CA ILE A 276 -27.00 20.91 -0.73
C ILE A 276 -28.01 19.93 -0.10
N GLY A 277 -27.76 19.45 1.12
CA GLY A 277 -28.59 18.46 1.80
C GLY A 277 -30.09 18.77 1.84
N PRO A 278 -30.53 19.98 2.24
CA PRO A 278 -31.92 20.42 2.18
C PRO A 278 -32.54 20.34 0.78
N GLU A 279 -31.81 20.73 -0.26
CA GLU A 279 -32.29 20.71 -1.65
C GLU A 279 -32.53 19.28 -2.15
N LEU A 280 -31.64 18.34 -1.80
CA LEU A 280 -31.80 16.93 -2.13
C LEU A 280 -33.01 16.30 -1.43
N LYS A 281 -33.24 16.64 -0.15
CA LYS A 281 -34.42 16.20 0.60
C LYS A 281 -35.72 16.72 -0.02
N ALA A 282 -35.72 17.97 -0.48
CA ALA A 282 -36.87 18.58 -1.16
C ALA A 282 -37.15 17.94 -2.54
N ARG A 283 -36.11 17.54 -3.28
CA ARG A 283 -36.26 16.81 -4.56
C ARG A 283 -36.79 15.38 -4.35
N GLN A 284 -36.34 14.67 -3.32
CA GLN A 284 -36.84 13.33 -2.99
C GLN A 284 -38.32 13.35 -2.56
N THR A 285 -38.74 14.35 -1.80
CA THR A 285 -40.16 14.48 -1.41
C THR A 285 -41.07 14.84 -2.58
N LYS A 286 -40.57 15.47 -3.65
CA LYS A 286 -41.35 15.73 -4.87
C LYS A 286 -41.58 14.48 -5.72
N HIS A 287 -40.62 13.56 -5.80
CA HIS A 287 -40.77 12.30 -6.54
C HIS A 287 -41.60 11.22 -5.81
N LEU A 288 -41.81 11.37 -4.50
CA LEU A 288 -42.59 10.44 -3.67
C LEU A 288 -44.05 10.86 -3.46
N ARG A 289 -44.51 11.96 -4.09
CA ARG A 289 -45.94 12.27 -4.14
C ARG A 289 -46.54 11.55 -5.34
N PRO A 290 -47.31 10.46 -5.17
CA PRO A 290 -48.15 9.99 -6.26
C PRO A 290 -49.14 11.12 -6.59
N ASN A 291 -49.35 11.38 -7.88
CA ASN A 291 -50.47 12.21 -8.32
C ASN A 291 -51.73 11.62 -7.71
N ARG A 292 -52.33 12.35 -6.78
CA ARG A 292 -53.68 12.09 -6.32
C ARG A 292 -54.57 12.82 -7.32
N ASP A 293 -55.03 12.08 -8.31
CA ASP A 293 -56.27 12.38 -9.01
C ASP A 293 -57.46 12.01 -8.10
#